data_AF-A2E5P6-F1
#
_entry.id   AF-A2E5P6-F1
#
_cell.length_a   1.000
_cell.length_b   1.000
_cell.length_c   1.000
_cell.angle_alpha   90.00
_cell.angle_beta   90.00
_cell.angle_gamma   90.00
#
_symmetry.space_group_name_H-M   'P 1'
#
loop_
_entity.id
_entity.type
_entity.pdbx_description
1 polymer ?
#
loop_
_entity_poly.entity_id
_entity_poly.type
_entity_poly.pdbx_seq_one_letter_code
_entity_poly.pdbx_strand_id
1 'polypeptide(L)'
;MLPTYYQMPYPVYHQVVTLDPSPSFRWCPRKMPMNWNLIQEVDVDAIVKNMDIDSLEYLVQHIAFANLNNSDAQRFGSTETLKAFKLLQLGVEYLTHLKRPLPTQPDSSDLRKALSDAQMRIEELENLLYQSELKREKAESSANIYKRRFNTLRNQFNEAEANADDGEVIGIDKNSAKVNDAYDDVRKELDQMRALVDERGRTLSQRAESWNLRQQAEMNRPPPKNVTSKDIASLFVQPDEYKKSLKSKPKHRFIGQKENAVVK
;
A
#
# COMPACT_ATOMS: atom_id res chain seq x y z
N MET A 1 -21.87 36.32 21.95
CA MET A 1 -20.74 35.47 22.39
C MET A 1 -20.74 34.23 21.52
N LEU A 2 -19.77 34.10 20.62
CA LEU A 2 -19.66 32.96 19.69
C LEU A 2 -18.89 31.82 20.38
N PRO A 3 -19.23 30.55 20.13
CA PRO A 3 -18.51 29.43 20.73
C PRO A 3 -17.15 29.28 20.05
N THR A 4 -16.10 29.32 20.87
CA THR A 4 -14.71 29.04 20.50
C THR A 4 -14.59 27.62 19.97
N TYR A 5 -14.29 27.49 18.68
CA TYR A 5 -13.88 26.23 18.07
C TYR A 5 -12.58 25.77 18.74
N TYR A 6 -12.62 24.57 19.32
CA TYR A 6 -11.45 23.87 19.81
C TYR A 6 -10.50 23.58 18.63
N GLN A 7 -9.46 24.39 18.52
CA GLN A 7 -8.36 24.17 17.60
C GLN A 7 -7.47 23.08 18.19
N MET A 8 -7.70 21.83 17.77
CA MET A 8 -6.82 20.71 18.11
C MET A 8 -5.49 20.90 17.33
N PRO A 9 -4.34 20.95 18.00
CA PRO A 9 -3.06 21.05 17.33
C PRO A 9 -2.73 19.68 16.72
N TYR A 10 -2.86 19.55 15.40
CA TYR A 10 -2.26 18.42 14.71
C TYR A 10 -0.73 18.55 14.83
N PRO A 11 -0.02 17.58 15.45
CA PRO A 11 1.42 17.57 15.37
C PRO A 11 1.81 17.31 13.91
N VAL A 12 2.32 18.34 13.24
CA VAL A 12 3.02 18.18 11.97
C VAL A 12 4.33 17.49 12.29
N TYR A 13 4.33 16.16 12.26
CA TYR A 13 5.56 15.38 12.25
C TYR A 13 6.27 15.67 10.92
N HIS A 14 7.10 16.71 10.93
CA HIS A 14 8.15 16.85 9.95
C HIS A 14 9.07 15.66 10.19
N GLN A 15 8.92 14.59 9.38
CA GLN A 15 10.00 13.66 9.19
C GLN A 15 11.14 14.47 8.57
N VAL A 16 12.00 14.99 9.43
CA VAL A 16 13.34 15.41 9.03
C VAL A 16 13.96 14.12 8.52
N VAL A 17 14.02 13.97 7.20
CA VAL A 17 14.86 12.95 6.57
C VAL A 17 16.27 13.33 6.97
N THR A 18 16.73 12.82 8.11
CA THR A 18 18.14 12.84 8.47
C THR A 18 18.80 11.95 7.44
N LEU A 19 19.31 12.57 6.37
CA LEU A 19 20.32 11.97 5.53
C LEU A 19 21.40 11.51 6.50
N ASP A 20 21.49 10.19 6.70
CA ASP A 20 22.58 9.62 7.47
C ASP A 20 23.88 10.23 6.91
N PRO A 21 24.70 10.88 7.73
CA PRO A 21 25.96 11.43 7.24
C PRO A 21 26.73 10.28 6.63
N SER A 22 27.01 10.39 5.33
CA SER A 22 27.81 9.42 4.59
C SER A 22 28.97 8.96 5.48
N PRO A 23 29.17 7.64 5.67
CA PRO A 23 30.12 7.15 6.66
C PRO A 23 31.48 7.78 6.39
N SER A 24 31.98 8.50 7.41
CA SER A 24 33.26 9.18 7.34
C SER A 24 34.36 8.20 6.94
N PHE A 25 35.26 8.64 6.07
CA PHE A 25 36.36 7.82 5.58
C PHE A 25 37.16 7.21 6.74
N ARG A 26 37.38 5.90 6.69
CA ARG A 26 38.22 5.18 7.63
C ARG A 26 39.06 4.16 6.88
N TRP A 27 40.32 4.08 7.27
CA TRP A 27 41.26 3.07 6.77
C TRP A 27 40.81 1.65 7.14
N CYS A 28 40.82 0.76 6.16
CA CYS A 28 40.52 -0.65 6.28
C CYS A 28 41.72 -1.43 6.86
N PRO A 29 41.51 -2.29 7.87
CA PRO A 29 42.56 -3.18 8.36
C PRO A 29 43.00 -4.16 7.27
N ARG A 30 44.31 -4.19 6.97
CA ARG A 30 44.93 -5.11 6.01
C ARG A 30 45.14 -6.46 6.67
N LYS A 31 44.33 -7.45 6.32
CA LYS A 31 44.34 -8.79 6.97
C LYS A 31 44.97 -9.88 6.11
N MET A 32 44.90 -9.76 4.79
CA MET A 32 45.35 -10.80 3.86
C MET A 32 46.83 -10.63 3.54
N PRO A 33 47.68 -11.69 3.55
CA PRO A 33 49.06 -11.57 3.08
C PRO A 33 49.12 -11.23 1.58
N MET A 34 50.21 -10.59 1.14
CA MET A 34 50.44 -10.27 -0.26
C MET A 34 50.61 -11.54 -1.12
N ASN A 35 49.85 -11.64 -2.21
CA ASN A 35 50.02 -12.70 -3.21
C ASN A 35 51.09 -12.28 -4.24
N TRP A 36 52.33 -12.71 -4.00
CA TRP A 36 53.46 -12.37 -4.88
C TRP A 36 53.41 -13.08 -6.24
N ASN A 37 52.80 -14.27 -6.32
CA ASN A 37 52.66 -15.00 -7.58
C ASN A 37 51.78 -14.22 -8.55
N LEU A 38 50.69 -13.64 -8.04
CA LEU A 38 49.80 -12.79 -8.82
C LEU A 38 50.59 -11.64 -9.48
N ILE A 39 51.48 -10.97 -8.74
CA ILE A 39 52.30 -9.86 -9.25
C ILE A 39 53.31 -10.33 -10.32
N GLN A 40 53.89 -11.52 -10.14
CA GLN A 40 54.87 -12.07 -11.08
C GLN A 40 54.27 -12.44 -12.44
N GLU A 41 53.01 -12.87 -12.45
CA GLU A 41 52.30 -13.29 -13.66
C GLU A 41 51.70 -12.12 -14.45
N VAL A 42 51.68 -10.90 -13.89
CA VAL A 42 51.12 -9.73 -14.57
C VAL A 42 52.05 -9.24 -15.67
N ASP A 43 51.51 -9.16 -16.88
CA ASP A 43 52.07 -8.36 -17.96
C ASP A 43 51.48 -6.94 -17.93
N VAL A 44 52.25 -5.99 -17.40
CA VAL A 44 51.84 -4.58 -17.27
C VAL A 44 51.71 -3.92 -18.64
N ASP A 45 52.56 -4.28 -19.60
CA ASP A 45 52.56 -3.69 -20.94
C ASP A 45 51.31 -4.11 -21.71
N ALA A 46 50.86 -5.36 -21.53
CA ALA A 46 49.61 -5.84 -22.10
C ALA A 46 48.39 -5.09 -21.55
N ILE A 47 48.33 -4.81 -20.24
CA ILE A 47 47.23 -4.06 -19.61
C ILE A 47 47.15 -2.64 -20.18
N VAL A 48 48.31 -1.97 -20.30
CA VAL A 48 48.38 -0.60 -20.85
C VAL A 48 47.96 -0.59 -22.32
N LYS A 49 48.44 -1.55 -23.12
CA LYS A 49 48.14 -1.64 -24.55
C LYS A 49 46.67 -1.94 -24.83
N ASN A 50 46.07 -2.84 -24.06
CA ASN A 50 44.70 -3.28 -24.29
C ASN A 50 43.66 -2.45 -23.53
N MET A 51 44.10 -1.48 -22.72
CA MET A 51 43.23 -0.70 -21.83
C MET A 51 42.32 -1.58 -20.98
N ASP A 52 42.85 -2.68 -20.45
CA ASP A 52 42.10 -3.64 -19.66
C ASP A 52 41.90 -3.13 -18.23
N ILE A 53 40.84 -2.33 -18.04
CA ILE A 53 40.48 -1.72 -16.76
C ILE A 53 40.07 -2.79 -15.74
N ASP A 54 39.42 -3.87 -16.19
CA ASP A 54 38.92 -4.93 -15.31
C ASP A 54 40.08 -5.69 -14.66
N SER A 55 41.09 -6.06 -15.46
CA SER A 55 42.32 -6.69 -14.94
C SER A 55 43.08 -5.75 -14.02
N LEU A 56 43.17 -4.45 -14.36
CA LEU A 56 43.81 -3.46 -13.50
C LEU A 56 43.08 -3.32 -12.15
N GLU A 57 41.75 -3.22 -12.16
CA GLU A 57 40.96 -3.12 -10.93
C GLU A 57 41.13 -4.36 -10.06
N TYR A 58 41.09 -5.55 -10.66
CA TYR A 58 41.32 -6.80 -9.94
C TYR A 58 42.70 -6.80 -9.24
N LEU A 59 43.77 -6.46 -9.95
CA LEU A 59 45.12 -6.41 -9.39
C LEU A 59 45.24 -5.34 -8.30
N VAL A 60 44.70 -4.14 -8.55
CA VAL A 60 44.75 -3.02 -7.62
C VAL A 60 43.99 -3.36 -6.34
N GLN A 61 42.83 -4.02 -6.39
CA GLN A 61 42.12 -4.46 -5.19
C GLN A 61 42.97 -5.44 -4.35
N HIS A 62 43.60 -6.42 -4.99
CA HIS A 62 44.43 -7.40 -4.27
C HIS A 62 45.69 -6.76 -3.67
N ILE A 63 46.33 -5.84 -4.39
CA ILE A 63 47.54 -5.15 -3.94
C ILE A 63 47.22 -4.10 -2.87
N ALA A 64 46.16 -3.31 -3.08
CA ALA A 64 45.83 -2.16 -2.24
C ALA A 64 45.20 -2.53 -0.90
N PHE A 65 44.80 -3.79 -0.68
CA PHE A 65 44.30 -4.27 0.63
C PHE A 65 45.15 -5.40 1.25
N ALA A 66 46.23 -5.80 0.58
CA ALA A 66 47.20 -6.74 1.13
C ALA A 66 47.98 -6.14 2.31
N ASN A 67 48.30 -7.01 3.27
CA ASN A 67 49.18 -6.75 4.39
C ASN A 67 50.63 -6.98 3.98
N LEU A 68 51.47 -5.97 4.22
CA LEU A 68 52.90 -6.00 3.97
C LEU A 68 53.65 -5.93 5.30
N ASN A 69 54.38 -7.00 5.60
CA ASN A 69 55.13 -7.15 6.82
C ASN A 69 56.59 -6.74 6.62
N ASN A 70 57.36 -6.61 7.71
CA ASN A 70 58.80 -6.32 7.63
C ASN A 70 59.59 -7.46 6.98
N SER A 71 59.04 -8.69 6.95
CA SER A 71 59.60 -9.80 6.17
C SER A 71 59.61 -9.53 4.67
N ASP A 72 58.69 -8.71 4.17
CA ASP A 72 58.61 -8.35 2.75
C ASP A 72 59.63 -7.25 2.38
N ALA A 73 60.25 -6.59 3.37
CA ALA A 73 61.27 -5.57 3.13
C ALA A 73 62.46 -6.11 2.32
N GLN A 74 62.79 -7.40 2.48
CA GLN A 74 63.83 -8.06 1.69
C GLN A 74 63.49 -8.08 0.19
N ARG A 75 62.20 -8.18 -0.17
CA ARG A 75 61.75 -8.17 -1.58
C ARG A 75 61.80 -6.77 -2.19
N PHE A 76 61.66 -5.72 -1.38
CA PHE A 76 61.73 -4.32 -1.83
C PHE A 76 63.16 -3.75 -1.81
N GLY A 77 64.14 -4.49 -1.30
CA GLY A 77 65.55 -4.08 -1.20
C GLY A 77 65.83 -3.00 -0.16
N SER A 78 64.83 -2.23 0.27
CA SER A 78 64.96 -1.19 1.29
C SER A 78 63.67 -0.99 2.09
N THR A 79 63.79 -0.41 3.28
CA THR A 79 62.62 -0.10 4.12
C THR A 79 61.87 1.14 3.63
N GLU A 80 62.57 2.03 2.93
CA GLU A 80 62.09 3.25 2.32
C GLU A 80 61.12 2.94 1.18
N THR A 81 61.50 2.00 0.30
CA THR A 81 60.63 1.52 -0.79
C THR A 81 59.37 0.86 -0.24
N LEU A 82 59.49 0.06 0.83
CA LEU A 82 58.33 -0.55 1.49
C LEU A 82 57.37 0.51 2.07
N LYS A 83 57.90 1.57 2.68
CA LYS A 83 57.08 2.70 3.18
C LYS A 83 56.41 3.46 2.03
N ALA A 84 57.12 3.72 0.94
CA ALA A 84 56.56 4.34 -0.25
C ALA A 84 55.41 3.51 -0.83
N PHE A 85 55.57 2.18 -0.90
CA PHE A 85 54.53 1.28 -1.36
C PHE A 85 53.30 1.29 -0.44
N LYS A 86 53.50 1.27 0.88
CA LYS A 86 52.39 1.41 1.86
C LYS A 86 51.64 2.74 1.71
N LEU A 87 52.35 3.83 1.42
CA LEU A 87 51.72 5.13 1.11
C LEU A 87 50.89 5.06 -0.18
N LEU A 88 51.38 4.37 -1.22
CA LEU A 88 50.60 4.14 -2.44
C LEU A 88 49.34 3.33 -2.17
N GLN A 89 49.40 2.29 -1.33
CA GLN A 89 48.21 1.52 -0.94
C GLN A 89 47.16 2.40 -0.24
N LEU A 90 47.58 3.31 0.64
CA LEU A 90 46.68 4.30 1.28
C LEU A 90 46.13 5.30 0.25
N GLY A 91 46.96 5.76 -0.68
CA GLY A 91 46.53 6.64 -1.77
C GLY A 91 45.42 6.00 -2.62
N VAL A 92 45.61 4.74 -3.02
CA VAL A 92 44.60 3.99 -3.77
C VAL A 92 43.31 3.84 -2.96
N GLU A 93 43.40 3.46 -1.69
CA GLU A 93 42.22 3.30 -0.83
C GLU A 93 41.43 4.61 -0.67
N TYR A 94 42.13 5.73 -0.54
CA TYR A 94 41.51 7.06 -0.51
C TYR A 94 40.86 7.42 -1.86
N LEU A 95 41.54 7.18 -2.98
CA LEU A 95 40.98 7.42 -4.31
C LEU A 95 39.76 6.54 -4.60
N THR A 96 39.76 5.29 -4.16
CA THR A 96 38.60 4.39 -4.24
C THR A 96 37.45 4.90 -3.37
N HIS A 97 37.73 5.47 -2.20
CA HIS A 97 36.72 6.16 -1.41
C HIS A 97 36.15 7.39 -2.12
N LEU A 98 36.97 8.21 -2.77
CA LEU A 98 36.51 9.37 -3.54
C LEU A 98 35.70 8.97 -4.78
N LYS A 99 36.00 7.80 -5.37
CA LYS A 99 35.24 7.22 -6.48
C LYS A 99 33.95 6.52 -6.05
N ARG A 100 33.69 6.34 -4.74
CA ARG A 100 32.34 5.92 -4.34
C ARG A 100 31.36 6.93 -4.92
N PRO A 101 30.26 6.46 -5.53
CA PRO A 101 29.25 7.37 -6.02
C PRO A 101 28.90 8.33 -4.87
N LEU A 102 29.06 9.65 -5.09
CA LEU A 102 28.32 10.67 -4.33
C LEU A 102 26.94 10.08 -4.12
N PRO A 103 26.40 10.01 -2.88
CA PRO A 103 25.22 9.22 -2.54
C PRO A 103 24.24 9.32 -3.69
N THR A 104 24.27 8.30 -4.55
CA THR A 104 23.54 8.34 -5.80
C THR A 104 22.10 8.43 -5.38
N GLN A 105 21.30 9.15 -6.17
CA GLN A 105 19.87 9.23 -5.94
C GLN A 105 19.35 7.89 -5.40
N PRO A 106 18.54 7.91 -4.32
CA PRO A 106 18.09 6.70 -3.65
C PRO A 106 17.71 5.68 -4.72
N ASP A 107 18.24 4.46 -4.60
CA ASP A 107 18.05 3.41 -5.59
C ASP A 107 16.58 3.37 -5.98
N SER A 108 16.29 3.12 -7.26
CA SER A 108 14.90 3.17 -7.74
C SER A 108 13.94 2.28 -6.93
N SER A 109 14.46 1.24 -6.24
CA SER A 109 13.76 0.42 -5.26
C SER A 109 13.37 1.17 -3.99
N ASP A 110 14.27 1.98 -3.44
CA ASP A 110 14.03 2.78 -2.23
C ASP A 110 13.05 3.92 -2.50
N LEU A 111 13.13 4.54 -3.68
CA LEU A 111 12.12 5.50 -4.15
C LEU A 111 10.75 4.86 -4.31
N ARG A 112 10.68 3.66 -4.90
CA ARG A 112 9.42 2.90 -5.04
C ARG A 112 8.83 2.53 -3.69
N LYS A 113 9.68 2.14 -2.73
CA LYS A 113 9.26 1.83 -1.37
C LYS A 113 8.73 3.08 -0.67
N ALA A 114 9.47 4.19 -0.72
CA ALA A 114 9.04 5.47 -0.14
C ALA A 114 7.73 5.98 -0.75
N LEU A 115 7.55 5.82 -2.07
CA LEU A 115 6.29 6.15 -2.76
C LEU A 115 5.14 5.27 -2.24
N SER A 116 5.35 3.96 -2.14
CA SER A 116 4.34 3.02 -1.62
C SER A 116 3.95 3.34 -0.18
N ASP A 117 4.93 3.65 0.67
CA ASP A 117 4.72 4.00 2.07
C ASP A 117 3.92 5.31 2.19
N ALA A 118 4.24 6.30 1.36
CA ALA A 118 3.49 7.56 1.29
C ALA A 118 2.03 7.34 0.82
N GLN A 119 1.82 6.47 -0.17
CA GLN A 119 0.48 6.14 -0.66
C GLN A 119 -0.37 5.45 0.40
N MET A 120 0.19 4.46 1.12
CA MET A 120 -0.52 3.82 2.23
C MET A 120 -0.88 4.82 3.33
N ARG A 121 0.01 5.78 3.61
CA ARG A 121 -0.25 6.81 4.62
C ARG A 121 -1.35 7.77 4.21
N ILE A 122 -1.44 8.12 2.93
CA ILE A 122 -2.53 8.94 2.39
C ILE A 122 -3.86 8.20 2.56
N GLU A 123 -3.93 6.93 2.17
CA GLU A 123 -5.13 6.12 2.29
C GLU A 123 -5.60 5.99 3.76
N GLU A 124 -4.66 5.80 4.69
CA GLU A 124 -4.96 5.78 6.13
C GLU A 124 -5.55 7.10 6.61
N LEU A 125 -4.98 8.24 6.19
CA LEU A 125 -5.47 9.57 6.54
C LEU A 125 -6.85 9.85 5.94
N GLU A 126 -7.09 9.44 4.69
CA GLU A 126 -8.40 9.56 4.04
C GLU A 126 -9.47 8.75 4.79
N ASN A 127 -9.14 7.53 5.22
CA ASN A 127 -10.06 6.71 6.00
C ASN A 127 -10.34 7.32 7.38
N LEU A 128 -9.33 7.87 8.06
CA LEU A 128 -9.53 8.58 9.33
C LEU A 128 -10.39 9.84 9.17
N LEU A 129 -10.19 10.59 8.08
CA LEU A 129 -10.99 11.76 7.77
C LEU A 129 -12.44 11.36 7.54
N TYR A 130 -12.69 10.34 6.71
CA TYR A 130 -14.03 9.80 6.45
C TYR A 130 -14.74 9.37 7.75
N GLN A 131 -14.05 8.65 8.63
CA GLN A 131 -14.60 8.25 9.93
C GLN A 131 -14.93 9.46 10.81
N SER A 132 -14.11 10.50 10.78
CA SER A 132 -14.36 11.74 11.54
C SER A 132 -15.58 12.49 11.03
N GLU A 133 -15.76 12.58 9.72
CA GLU A 133 -16.91 13.22 9.09
C GLU A 133 -18.20 12.47 9.40
N LEU A 134 -18.18 11.15 9.31
CA LEU A 134 -19.34 10.32 9.64
C LEU A 134 -19.76 10.47 11.11
N LYS A 135 -18.79 10.59 12.04
CA LYS A 135 -19.08 10.87 13.45
C LYS A 135 -19.67 12.27 13.64
N ARG A 136 -19.15 13.26 12.92
CA ARG A 136 -19.67 14.64 12.94
C ARG A 136 -21.11 14.68 12.44
N GLU A 137 -21.41 14.05 11.31
CA GLU A 137 -22.75 14.01 10.73
C GLU A 137 -23.77 13.32 11.66
N LYS A 138 -23.37 12.23 12.31
CA LYS A 138 -24.19 11.57 13.34
C LYS A 138 -24.46 12.48 14.54
N ALA A 139 -23.43 13.20 15.00
CA ALA A 139 -23.56 14.16 16.10
C ALA A 139 -24.44 15.36 15.71
N GLU A 140 -24.34 15.85 14.48
CA GLU A 140 -25.20 16.92 13.96
C GLU A 140 -26.66 16.46 13.82
N SER A 141 -26.87 15.26 13.29
CA SER A 141 -28.19 14.66 13.17
C SER A 141 -28.86 14.47 14.53
N SER A 142 -28.12 13.96 15.52
CA SER A 142 -28.65 13.83 16.88
C SER A 142 -28.90 15.19 17.54
N ALA A 143 -27.98 16.15 17.40
CA ALA A 143 -28.17 17.52 17.89
C ALA A 143 -29.42 18.19 17.29
N ASN A 144 -29.68 17.98 16.00
CA ASN A 144 -30.89 18.47 15.34
C ASN A 144 -32.17 17.85 15.90
N ILE A 145 -32.15 16.55 16.20
CA ILE A 145 -33.28 15.87 16.86
C ILE A 145 -33.51 16.46 18.25
N TYR A 146 -32.46 16.64 19.06
CA TYR A 146 -32.57 17.22 20.40
C TYR A 146 -33.07 18.67 20.35
N LYS A 147 -32.58 19.47 19.39
CA LYS A 147 -33.02 20.86 19.20
C LYS A 147 -34.50 20.95 18.81
N ARG A 148 -34.96 20.09 17.89
CA ARG A 148 -36.39 20.01 17.54
C ARG A 148 -37.23 19.64 18.76
N ARG A 149 -36.84 18.59 19.49
CA ARG A 149 -37.53 18.16 20.72
C ARG A 149 -37.59 19.27 21.77
N PHE A 150 -36.47 19.96 22.00
CA PHE A 150 -36.39 21.07 22.94
C PHE A 150 -37.35 22.20 22.56
N ASN A 151 -37.37 22.59 21.28
CA ASN A 151 -38.29 23.62 20.80
C ASN A 151 -39.76 23.19 20.92
N THR A 152 -40.10 21.93 20.64
CA THR A 152 -41.46 21.39 20.83
C THR A 152 -41.88 21.45 22.29
N LEU A 153 -41.04 20.99 23.22
CA LEU A 153 -41.32 21.07 24.66
C LEU A 153 -41.42 22.51 25.15
N ARG A 154 -40.57 23.41 24.64
CA ARG A 154 -40.61 24.83 24.97
C ARG A 154 -41.92 25.47 24.54
N ASN A 155 -42.41 25.15 23.34
CA ASN A 155 -43.68 25.67 22.84
C ASN A 155 -44.86 25.12 23.65
N GLN A 156 -44.86 23.82 23.97
CA GLN A 156 -45.89 23.21 24.84
C GLN A 156 -45.92 23.84 26.24
N PHE A 157 -44.75 24.16 26.81
CA PHE A 157 -44.68 24.84 28.10
C PHE A 157 -45.23 26.27 28.00
N ASN A 158 -44.81 27.03 26.99
CA ASN A 158 -45.31 28.39 26.77
C ASN A 158 -46.82 28.41 26.47
N GLU A 159 -47.34 27.42 25.73
CA GLU A 159 -48.78 27.25 25.46
C GLU A 159 -49.54 26.86 26.73
N ALA A 160 -48.99 25.98 27.56
CA ALA A 160 -49.60 25.64 28.86
C ALA A 160 -49.61 26.84 29.82
N GLU A 161 -48.60 27.71 29.76
CA GLU A 161 -48.51 28.95 30.55
C GLU A 161 -49.44 30.05 30.00
N ALA A 162 -49.62 30.14 28.68
CA ALA A 162 -50.54 31.06 28.02
C ALA A 162 -52.01 30.65 28.15
N ASN A 163 -52.30 29.34 28.29
CA ASN A 163 -53.63 28.79 28.54
C ASN A 163 -53.90 28.56 30.04
N ALA A 164 -53.08 29.13 30.93
CA ALA A 164 -53.29 29.14 32.37
C ALA A 164 -53.97 30.43 32.84
N ASP A 165 -54.86 30.99 32.02
CA ASP A 165 -55.90 31.92 32.46
C ASP A 165 -57.26 31.35 32.09
N ASP A 166 -58.14 31.36 33.10
CA ASP A 166 -59.41 30.67 33.31
C ASP A 166 -59.42 29.11 33.34
N GLY A 167 -59.92 28.58 34.47
CA GLY A 167 -59.80 27.18 34.83
C GLY A 167 -61.00 26.32 34.41
N GLU A 168 -60.72 25.11 33.92
CA GLU A 168 -61.53 23.93 34.20
C GLU A 168 -60.67 22.67 34.01
N VAL A 169 -60.51 21.86 35.07
CA VAL A 169 -59.80 20.57 35.01
C VAL A 169 -60.72 19.57 34.33
N ILE A 170 -60.60 19.42 33.01
CA ILE A 170 -61.27 18.36 32.26
C ILE A 170 -60.56 17.04 32.59
N GLY A 171 -61.29 16.15 33.28
CA GLY A 171 -60.83 14.81 33.62
C GLY A 171 -60.42 14.03 32.36
N ILE A 172 -59.27 13.35 32.46
CA ILE A 172 -58.72 12.51 31.39
C ILE A 172 -59.71 11.38 31.10
N ASP A 173 -60.36 11.43 29.93
CA ASP A 173 -61.18 10.34 29.41
C ASP A 173 -60.30 9.12 29.11
N LYS A 174 -60.51 8.05 29.88
CA LYS A 174 -59.79 6.78 29.79
C LYS A 174 -60.14 5.96 28.54
N ASN A 175 -61.07 6.43 27.68
CA ASN A 175 -61.44 5.76 26.43
C ASN A 175 -60.78 6.34 25.17
N SER A 176 -59.82 7.27 25.30
CA SER A 176 -58.98 7.70 24.18
C SER A 176 -57.86 6.70 23.83
N ALA A 177 -58.18 5.41 23.71
CA ALA A 177 -57.24 4.35 23.28
C ALA A 177 -56.83 4.45 21.79
N LYS A 178 -56.98 5.63 21.18
CA LYS A 178 -56.46 5.99 19.86
C LYS A 178 -55.90 7.42 19.90
N VAL A 179 -55.09 7.74 20.91
CA VAL A 179 -54.03 8.71 20.65
C VAL A 179 -53.12 7.98 19.67
N ASN A 180 -53.22 8.30 18.37
CA ASN A 180 -52.22 7.91 17.39
C ASN A 180 -50.88 8.28 18.00
N ASP A 181 -50.15 7.28 18.48
CA ASP A 181 -48.88 7.48 19.15
C ASP A 181 -48.04 8.24 18.12
N ALA A 182 -47.65 9.47 18.42
CA ALA A 182 -47.03 10.40 17.44
C ALA A 182 -45.70 9.85 16.85
N TYR A 183 -45.32 8.64 17.26
CA TYR A 183 -44.16 7.87 16.92
C TYR A 183 -44.46 6.61 16.10
N ASP A 184 -45.72 6.23 15.87
CA ASP A 184 -46.07 4.99 15.16
C ASP A 184 -45.67 5.00 13.70
N ASP A 185 -45.84 6.14 13.02
CA ASP A 185 -45.42 6.28 11.62
C ASP A 185 -43.88 6.26 11.50
N VAL A 186 -43.18 6.90 12.45
CA VAL A 186 -41.71 6.89 12.51
C VAL A 186 -41.16 5.50 12.85
N ARG A 187 -41.84 4.75 13.74
CA ARG A 187 -41.48 3.35 14.05
C ARG A 187 -41.60 2.46 12.82
N LYS A 188 -42.70 2.58 12.08
CA LYS A 188 -42.91 1.81 10.83
C LYS A 188 -41.85 2.14 9.77
N GLU A 189 -41.50 3.41 9.61
CA GLU A 189 -40.45 3.84 8.68
C GLU A 189 -39.07 3.30 9.09
N LEU A 190 -38.76 3.31 10.39
CA LEU A 190 -37.51 2.76 10.92
C LEU A 190 -37.40 1.25 10.70
N ASP A 191 -38.49 0.51 10.88
CA ASP A 191 -38.52 -0.94 10.66
C ASP A 191 -38.41 -1.29 9.18
N GLN A 192 -39.02 -0.51 8.30
CA GLN A 192 -38.85 -0.65 6.85
C GLN A 192 -37.40 -0.40 6.42
N MET A 193 -36.75 0.64 6.95
CA MET A 193 -35.35 0.90 6.65
C MET A 193 -34.42 -0.19 7.17
N ARG A 194 -34.70 -0.77 8.35
CA ARG A 194 -33.95 -1.93 8.88
C ARG A 194 -34.06 -3.13 7.96
N ALA A 195 -35.26 -3.44 7.49
CA ALA A 195 -35.49 -4.55 6.56
C ALA A 195 -34.72 -4.37 5.24
N LEU A 196 -34.71 -3.15 4.68
CA LEU A 196 -33.97 -2.84 3.47
C LEU A 196 -32.45 -2.96 3.65
N VAL A 197 -31.91 -2.54 4.79
CA VAL A 197 -30.48 -2.67 5.11
C VAL A 197 -30.09 -4.14 5.25
N ASP A 198 -30.92 -4.96 5.90
CA ASP A 198 -30.68 -6.39 6.05
C ASP A 198 -30.72 -7.13 4.71
N GLU A 199 -31.67 -6.78 3.82
CA GLU A 199 -31.74 -7.34 2.47
C GLU A 199 -30.50 -6.98 1.63
N ARG A 200 -30.03 -5.73 1.74
CA ARG A 200 -28.80 -5.28 1.08
C ARG A 200 -27.56 -5.98 1.65
N GLY A 201 -27.53 -6.23 2.95
CA GLY A 201 -26.47 -7.02 3.60
C GLY A 201 -26.42 -8.45 3.08
N ARG A 202 -27.58 -9.12 2.96
CA ARG A 202 -27.67 -10.49 2.42
C ARG A 202 -27.21 -10.57 0.97
N THR A 203 -27.63 -9.63 0.11
CA THR A 203 -27.21 -9.61 -1.31
C THR A 203 -25.71 -9.35 -1.48
N LEU A 204 -25.11 -8.53 -0.62
CA LEU A 204 -23.66 -8.33 -0.58
C LEU A 204 -22.91 -9.60 -0.15
N SER A 205 -23.39 -10.30 0.90
CA SER A 205 -22.80 -11.57 1.35
C SER A 205 -22.84 -12.63 0.25
N GLN A 206 -23.99 -12.80 -0.39
CA GLN A 206 -24.15 -13.74 -1.52
C GLN A 206 -23.21 -13.41 -2.68
N ARG A 207 -23.02 -12.12 -2.99
CA ARG A 207 -22.08 -11.70 -4.03
C ARG A 207 -20.63 -12.01 -3.64
N ALA A 208 -20.24 -11.75 -2.40
CA ALA A 208 -18.90 -12.07 -1.89
C ALA A 208 -18.62 -13.58 -1.91
N GLU A 209 -19.59 -14.39 -1.49
CA GLU A 209 -19.53 -15.85 -1.57
C GLU A 209 -19.40 -16.33 -3.02
N SER A 210 -20.18 -15.77 -3.95
CA SER A 210 -20.09 -16.11 -5.38
C SER A 210 -18.73 -15.77 -5.98
N TRP A 211 -18.12 -14.66 -5.54
CA TRP A 211 -16.79 -14.26 -5.97
C TRP A 211 -15.71 -15.22 -5.43
N ASN A 212 -15.78 -15.57 -4.15
CA ASN A 212 -14.88 -16.55 -3.53
C ASN A 212 -14.98 -17.93 -4.17
N LEU A 213 -16.19 -18.40 -4.48
CA LEU A 213 -16.41 -19.68 -5.15
C LEU A 213 -15.79 -19.70 -6.55
N ARG A 214 -15.89 -18.57 -7.28
CA ARG A 214 -15.26 -18.40 -8.59
C ARG A 214 -13.73 -18.39 -8.50
N GLN A 215 -13.16 -17.72 -7.49
CA GLN A 215 -11.70 -17.74 -7.27
C GLN A 215 -11.20 -19.15 -6.95
N GLN A 216 -11.92 -19.92 -6.11
CA GLN A 216 -11.58 -21.31 -5.84
C GLN A 216 -11.69 -22.20 -7.09
N ALA A 217 -12.71 -21.97 -7.93
CA ALA A 217 -12.85 -22.68 -9.21
C ALA A 217 -11.72 -22.33 -10.21
N GLU A 218 -11.23 -21.08 -10.20
CA GLU A 218 -10.11 -20.64 -11.02
C GLU A 218 -8.77 -21.21 -10.51
N MET A 219 -8.58 -21.30 -9.19
CA MET A 219 -7.40 -21.94 -8.59
C MET A 219 -7.35 -23.46 -8.82
N ASN A 220 -8.52 -24.13 -8.81
CA ASN A 220 -8.64 -25.56 -9.12
C ASN A 220 -8.79 -25.84 -10.62
N ARG A 221 -8.62 -24.82 -11.46
CA ARG A 221 -8.64 -24.98 -12.90
C ARG A 221 -7.40 -25.78 -13.31
N PRO A 222 -7.55 -26.94 -13.97
CA PRO A 222 -6.39 -27.65 -14.49
C PRO A 222 -5.62 -26.70 -15.42
N PRO A 223 -4.28 -26.75 -15.42
CA PRO A 223 -3.47 -25.90 -16.28
C PRO A 223 -3.98 -26.03 -17.71
N PRO A 224 -4.03 -24.92 -18.49
CA PRO A 224 -4.47 -25.00 -19.86
C PRO A 224 -3.64 -26.09 -20.55
N LYS A 225 -4.31 -27.08 -21.15
CA LYS A 225 -3.62 -28.11 -21.92
C LYS A 225 -2.65 -27.40 -22.85
N ASN A 226 -1.38 -27.82 -22.86
CA ASN A 226 -0.35 -27.27 -23.73
C ASN A 226 -0.95 -27.01 -25.10
N VAL A 227 -0.90 -25.76 -25.56
CA VAL A 227 -1.50 -25.38 -26.84
C VAL A 227 -0.83 -26.23 -27.92
N THR A 228 -1.56 -27.20 -28.45
CA THR A 228 -1.01 -28.13 -29.44
C THR A 228 -0.85 -27.38 -30.76
N SER A 229 0.11 -27.77 -31.61
CA SER A 229 0.30 -27.12 -32.91
C SER A 229 -0.96 -27.08 -33.76
N LYS A 230 -1.88 -28.04 -33.56
CA LYS A 230 -3.22 -28.08 -34.17
C LYS A 230 -4.16 -26.99 -33.65
N ASP A 231 -4.08 -26.64 -32.36
CA ASP A 231 -4.88 -25.58 -31.75
C ASP A 231 -4.40 -24.20 -32.23
N ILE A 232 -3.07 -24.01 -32.39
CA ILE A 232 -2.47 -22.81 -32.97
C ILE A 232 -2.88 -22.68 -34.44
N ALA A 233 -2.80 -23.76 -35.23
CA ALA A 233 -3.20 -23.77 -36.64
C ALA A 233 -4.68 -23.40 -36.83
N SER A 234 -5.55 -23.74 -35.87
CA SER A 234 -6.97 -23.39 -35.93
C SER A 234 -7.27 -21.89 -35.81
N LEU A 235 -6.31 -21.10 -35.28
CA LEU A 235 -6.41 -19.63 -35.20
C LEU A 235 -6.06 -18.93 -36.52
N PHE A 236 -5.38 -19.62 -37.44
CA PHE A 236 -4.91 -19.08 -38.72
C PHE A 236 -5.66 -19.63 -39.93
N VAL A 237 -6.83 -20.22 -39.70
CA VAL A 237 -7.71 -20.70 -40.78
C VAL A 237 -8.18 -19.51 -41.62
N GLN A 238 -8.03 -19.60 -42.94
CA GLN A 238 -8.44 -18.53 -43.85
C GLN A 238 -9.95 -18.24 -43.72
N PRO A 239 -10.41 -16.98 -43.89
CA PRO A 239 -11.78 -16.55 -43.58
C PRO A 239 -12.90 -17.39 -44.22
N ASP A 240 -12.61 -18.06 -45.34
CA ASP A 240 -13.59 -18.83 -46.10
C ASP A 240 -13.87 -20.24 -45.53
N GLU A 241 -12.94 -20.80 -44.75
CA GLU A 241 -13.11 -22.11 -44.11
C GLU A 241 -13.77 -22.02 -42.72
N TYR A 242 -13.58 -20.89 -42.02
CA TYR A 242 -14.20 -20.63 -40.71
C TYR A 242 -15.75 -20.67 -40.76
N LYS A 243 -16.34 -20.21 -41.87
CA LYS A 243 -17.79 -20.21 -42.10
C LYS A 243 -18.41 -21.61 -42.21
N LYS A 244 -17.62 -22.63 -42.59
CA LYS A 244 -18.09 -24.04 -42.65
C LYS A 244 -18.08 -24.70 -41.25
N SER A 245 -17.09 -24.36 -40.42
CA SER A 245 -16.92 -24.88 -39.04
C SER A 245 -17.98 -24.38 -38.06
N LEU A 246 -18.42 -23.12 -38.18
CA LEU A 246 -19.47 -22.54 -37.33
C LEU A 246 -20.86 -23.16 -37.55
N LYS A 247 -21.11 -23.78 -38.70
CA LYS A 247 -22.39 -24.43 -39.02
C LYS A 247 -22.54 -25.82 -38.38
N SER A 248 -21.44 -26.45 -37.93
CA SER A 248 -21.46 -27.81 -37.37
C SER A 248 -21.35 -27.88 -35.85
N LYS A 249 -21.06 -26.77 -35.16
CA LYS A 249 -20.98 -26.76 -33.69
C LYS A 249 -22.39 -26.59 -33.08
N PRO A 250 -22.82 -27.47 -32.16
CA PRO A 250 -24.07 -27.29 -31.45
C PRO A 250 -24.00 -25.98 -30.66
N LYS A 251 -24.95 -25.08 -30.90
CA LYS A 251 -25.06 -23.83 -30.13
C LYS A 251 -25.31 -24.21 -28.68
N HIS A 252 -24.33 -23.98 -27.80
CA HIS A 252 -24.57 -24.04 -26.36
C HIS A 252 -25.60 -22.97 -26.02
N ARG A 253 -26.82 -23.43 -25.81
CA ARG A 253 -27.92 -22.62 -25.30
C ARG A 253 -27.55 -22.28 -23.86
N PHE A 254 -27.31 -21.00 -23.58
CA PHE A 254 -27.28 -20.51 -22.20
C PHE A 254 -28.62 -20.91 -21.56
N ILE A 255 -28.60 -21.95 -20.73
CA ILE A 255 -29.73 -22.29 -19.88
C ILE A 255 -29.63 -21.29 -18.73
N GLY A 256 -30.33 -20.15 -18.89
CA GLY A 256 -30.72 -19.39 -17.72
C GLY A 256 -31.51 -20.33 -16.81
N GLN A 257 -30.99 -20.62 -15.63
CA GLN A 257 -31.76 -21.31 -14.61
C GLN A 257 -32.99 -20.45 -14.33
N LYS A 258 -34.14 -20.89 -14.83
CA LYS A 258 -35.42 -20.40 -14.34
C LYS A 258 -35.51 -20.88 -12.90
N GLU A 259 -35.63 -19.94 -11.98
CA GLU A 259 -36.12 -20.18 -10.63
C GLU A 259 -37.44 -20.93 -10.74
N ASN A 260 -37.45 -22.19 -10.28
CA ASN A 260 -38.70 -22.87 -10.00
C ASN A 260 -39.24 -22.28 -8.71
N ALA A 261 -40.21 -21.36 -8.86
CA ALA A 261 -41.16 -21.06 -7.81
C ALA A 261 -41.92 -22.35 -7.48
N VAL A 262 -41.57 -22.97 -6.35
CA VAL A 262 -42.42 -23.97 -5.72
C VAL A 262 -43.42 -23.21 -4.87
N VAL A 263 -44.60 -22.98 -5.46
CA VAL A 263 -45.82 -22.70 -4.72
C VAL A 263 -46.58 -24.02 -4.59
N LYS A 264 -46.48 -24.63 -3.41
CA LYS A 264 -47.58 -25.21 -2.62
C LYS A 264 -47.03 -25.90 -1.37
#